data_AF-A0A529Y171-F1
#
_entry.id   AF-A0A529Y171-F1
#
_cell.length_a   1.000
_cell.length_b   1.000
_cell.length_c   1.000
_cell.angle_alpha   90.00
_cell.angle_beta   90.00
_cell.angle_gamma   90.00
#
_symmetry.space_group_name_H-M   'P 1'
#
loop_
_entity.id
_entity.type
_entity.pdbx_description
1 polymer ?
#
loop_
_entity_poly.entity_id
_entity_poly.type
_entity_poly.pdbx_seq_one_letter_code
_entity_poly.pdbx_strand_id
1 'polypeptide(L)'
;MTDRRQHAGTGTKGAAKVDATSGKSGNVAKKKRLRDAEATKLRILEAAKSDFAKNGLGGARVDVIAAKANANKRMIYHYFGSKDGLFQTVVENAYLDIRTAEQKLHLDDLEPRDALERLVRFTWQYYLKNPEFIT
;
A
#
# COMPACT_ATOMS: atom_id res chain seq x y z
N MET A 1 23.24 26.40 82.93
CA MET A 1 21.97 25.74 82.56
C MET A 1 21.92 25.68 81.03
N THR A 2 22.72 24.84 80.34
CA THR A 2 22.39 23.45 79.89
C THR A 2 21.00 23.38 79.23
N ASP A 3 20.77 22.86 78.01
CA ASP A 3 21.43 21.88 77.13
C ASP A 3 20.72 22.02 75.75
N ARG A 4 21.41 22.22 74.61
CA ARG A 4 21.83 21.21 73.62
C ARG A 4 20.77 20.74 72.59
N ARG A 5 21.13 21.00 71.32
CA ARG A 5 20.85 20.28 70.05
C ARG A 5 19.40 20.03 69.65
N GLN A 6 19.05 20.58 68.48
CA GLN A 6 18.31 19.81 67.47
C GLN A 6 19.06 19.81 66.14
N HIS A 7 19.06 18.62 65.54
CA HIS A 7 19.83 18.19 64.40
C HIS A 7 19.16 18.54 63.06
N ALA A 8 20.03 18.61 62.05
CA ALA A 8 19.75 18.64 60.63
C ALA A 8 18.68 17.63 60.18
N GLY A 9 17.76 18.11 59.34
CA GLY A 9 16.82 17.31 58.55
C GLY A 9 16.95 17.69 57.07
N THR A 10 17.65 16.83 56.33
CA THR A 10 17.79 16.81 54.87
C THR A 10 16.53 16.26 54.18
N GLY A 11 16.15 16.86 53.05
CA GLY A 11 15.17 16.30 52.10
C GLY A 11 14.36 17.43 51.43
N THR A 12 14.10 17.48 50.11
CA THR A 12 14.36 16.55 49.02
C THR A 12 14.24 17.36 47.73
N LYS A 13 15.28 17.39 46.88
CA LYS A 13 15.19 17.91 45.51
C LYS A 13 14.38 16.91 44.67
N GLY A 14 13.13 17.21 44.39
CA GLY A 14 12.31 16.50 43.41
C GLY A 14 12.77 16.82 42.00
N ALA A 15 13.48 15.88 41.38
CA ALA A 15 13.87 15.93 39.98
C ALA A 15 12.64 15.68 39.08
N ALA A 16 12.28 16.67 38.26
CA ALA A 16 11.38 16.47 37.12
C ALA A 16 12.18 15.80 35.99
N LYS A 17 12.21 14.47 35.98
CA LYS A 17 12.66 13.69 34.83
C LYS A 17 11.45 13.50 33.93
N VAL A 18 11.34 14.31 32.88
CA VAL A 18 10.35 14.13 31.82
C VAL A 18 10.59 12.77 31.14
N ASP A 19 9.60 11.90 31.24
CA ASP A 19 9.59 10.56 30.66
C ASP A 19 9.64 10.63 29.13
N ALA A 20 10.84 10.44 28.57
CA ALA A 20 11.08 10.26 27.13
C ALA A 20 10.67 8.86 26.61
N THR A 21 10.02 8.04 27.44
CA THR A 21 9.79 6.61 27.19
C THR A 21 8.43 6.31 26.55
N SER A 22 7.50 7.27 26.54
CA SER A 22 6.12 7.07 26.02
C SER A 22 6.00 7.18 24.49
N GLY A 23 6.90 7.90 23.82
CA GLY A 23 6.82 8.17 22.37
C GLY A 23 7.19 6.99 21.48
N LYS A 24 7.99 6.04 21.97
CA LYS A 24 8.52 4.92 21.16
C LYS A 24 7.44 3.85 20.88
N SER A 25 6.56 3.59 21.85
CA SER A 25 5.51 2.56 21.74
C SER A 25 4.36 2.99 20.81
N GLY A 26 3.93 4.25 20.89
CA GLY A 26 2.89 4.80 20.01
C GLY A 26 3.29 4.84 18.53
N ASN A 27 4.57 5.10 18.23
CA ASN A 27 5.06 5.13 16.86
C ASN A 27 5.11 3.72 16.22
N VAL A 28 5.47 2.70 16.99
CA VAL A 28 5.49 1.30 16.51
C VAL A 28 4.08 0.79 16.20
N ALA A 29 3.10 1.07 17.07
CA ALA A 29 1.70 0.70 16.85
C ALA A 29 1.10 1.40 15.63
N LYS A 30 1.38 2.71 15.46
CA LYS A 30 0.95 3.47 14.28
C LYS A 30 1.54 2.91 12.98
N LYS A 31 2.84 2.61 12.96
CA LYS A 31 3.53 2.02 11.80
C LYS A 31 2.97 0.64 11.45
N LYS A 32 2.65 -0.19 12.45
CA LYS A 32 2.02 -1.50 12.22
C LYS A 32 0.66 -1.36 11.54
N ARG A 33 -0.20 -0.48 12.08
CA ARG A 33 -1.55 -0.27 11.55
C ARG A 33 -1.54 0.30 10.11
N LEU A 34 -0.56 1.12 9.77
CA LEU A 34 -0.35 1.61 8.39
C LEU A 34 0.01 0.48 7.44
N ARG A 35 0.96 -0.39 7.80
CA ARG A 35 1.32 -1.56 6.98
C ARG A 35 0.14 -2.50 6.77
N ASP A 36 -0.65 -2.74 7.82
CA ASP A 36 -1.84 -3.60 7.73
C ASP A 36 -2.89 -3.00 6.78
N ALA A 37 -3.03 -1.66 6.76
CA ALA A 37 -3.90 -0.95 5.83
C ALA A 37 -3.38 -1.05 4.37
N GLU A 38 -2.08 -0.84 4.15
CA GLU A 38 -1.45 -0.99 2.84
C GLU A 38 -1.58 -2.42 2.30
N ALA A 39 -1.30 -3.42 3.13
CA ALA A 39 -1.45 -4.82 2.78
C ALA A 39 -2.91 -5.18 2.45
N THR A 40 -3.87 -4.58 3.14
CA THR A 40 -5.29 -4.80 2.83
C THR A 40 -5.70 -4.13 1.52
N LYS A 41 -5.25 -2.89 1.27
CA LYS A 41 -5.47 -2.20 0.01
C LYS A 41 -4.92 -3.01 -1.17
N LEU A 42 -3.72 -3.58 -1.03
CA LEU A 42 -3.10 -4.42 -2.06
C LEU A 42 -3.90 -5.70 -2.32
N ARG A 43 -4.33 -6.43 -1.27
CA ARG A 43 -5.18 -7.63 -1.44
C ARG A 43 -6.50 -7.31 -2.17
N ILE A 44 -7.10 -6.15 -1.89
CA ILE A 44 -8.31 -5.71 -2.59
C ILE A 44 -8.01 -5.46 -4.08
N LEU A 45 -6.91 -4.79 -4.40
CA LEU A 45 -6.52 -4.53 -5.80
C LEU A 45 -6.27 -5.82 -6.58
N GLU A 46 -5.54 -6.78 -6.01
CA GLU A 46 -5.28 -8.07 -6.67
C GLU A 46 -6.58 -8.86 -6.92
N ALA A 47 -7.45 -8.92 -5.91
CA ALA A 47 -8.75 -9.59 -6.05
C ALA A 47 -9.63 -8.90 -7.10
N ALA A 48 -9.63 -7.56 -7.12
CA ALA A 48 -10.39 -6.76 -8.07
C ALA A 48 -9.87 -6.93 -9.49
N LYS A 49 -8.54 -6.88 -9.69
CA LYS A 49 -7.88 -7.13 -10.98
C LYS A 49 -8.33 -8.46 -11.57
N SER A 50 -8.28 -9.54 -10.77
CA SER A 50 -8.72 -10.86 -11.23
C SER A 50 -10.22 -10.95 -11.53
N ASP A 51 -11.08 -10.28 -10.75
CA ASP A 51 -12.53 -10.33 -10.95
C ASP A 51 -12.99 -9.49 -12.14
N PHE A 52 -12.44 -8.29 -12.30
CA PHE A 52 -12.73 -7.41 -13.43
C PHE A 52 -12.25 -8.00 -14.75
N ALA A 53 -11.06 -8.58 -14.79
CA ALA A 53 -10.54 -9.28 -15.97
C ALA A 53 -11.44 -10.41 -16.48
N LYS A 54 -12.21 -11.03 -15.58
CA LYS A 54 -13.08 -12.17 -15.91
C LYS A 54 -14.51 -11.74 -16.26
N ASN A 55 -15.01 -10.72 -15.56
CA ASN A 55 -16.44 -10.39 -15.57
C ASN A 55 -16.74 -8.98 -16.11
N GLY A 56 -15.70 -8.21 -16.45
CA GLY A 56 -15.79 -6.79 -16.78
C GLY A 56 -16.29 -5.94 -15.60
N LEU A 57 -16.36 -4.62 -15.82
CA LEU A 57 -16.90 -3.69 -14.83
C LEU A 57 -18.36 -4.01 -14.49
N GLY A 58 -19.21 -4.34 -15.48
CA GLY A 58 -20.63 -4.64 -15.25
C GLY A 58 -20.84 -5.90 -14.40
N GLY A 59 -20.17 -7.00 -14.75
CA GLY A 59 -20.39 -8.31 -14.14
C GLY A 59 -19.68 -8.54 -12.81
N ALA A 60 -18.56 -7.85 -12.53
CA ALA A 60 -17.82 -8.03 -11.29
C ALA A 60 -18.65 -7.67 -10.05
N ARG A 61 -18.49 -8.41 -8.95
CA ARG A 61 -19.27 -8.18 -7.72
C ARG A 61 -18.36 -7.77 -6.57
N VAL A 62 -18.64 -6.62 -5.98
CA VAL A 62 -17.87 -6.10 -4.82
C VAL A 62 -17.83 -7.10 -3.67
N ASP A 63 -18.89 -7.88 -3.47
CA ASP A 63 -18.95 -8.91 -2.43
C ASP A 63 -17.98 -10.07 -2.71
N VAL A 64 -17.83 -10.47 -3.98
CA VAL A 64 -16.87 -11.50 -4.41
C VAL A 64 -15.44 -11.00 -4.25
N ILE A 65 -15.18 -9.75 -4.64
CA ILE A 65 -13.87 -9.10 -4.46
C ILE A 65 -13.51 -9.04 -2.97
N ALA A 66 -14.44 -8.62 -2.11
CA ALA A 66 -14.23 -8.54 -0.67
C ALA A 66 -13.86 -9.91 -0.06
N ALA A 67 -14.61 -10.96 -0.44
CA ALA A 67 -14.35 -12.32 0.01
C ALA A 67 -12.95 -12.81 -0.43
N LYS A 68 -12.61 -12.66 -1.72
CA LYS A 68 -11.29 -13.02 -2.27
C LYS A 68 -10.15 -12.26 -1.60
N ALA A 69 -10.36 -10.98 -1.32
CA ALA A 69 -9.38 -10.12 -0.66
C ALA A 69 -9.24 -10.41 0.84
N ASN A 70 -10.09 -11.25 1.45
CA ASN A 70 -10.26 -11.37 2.90
C ASN A 70 -10.39 -9.98 3.57
N ALA A 71 -11.31 -9.18 3.02
CA ALA A 71 -11.69 -7.86 3.47
C ALA A 71 -13.22 -7.75 3.52
N ASN A 72 -13.74 -6.71 4.17
CA ASN A 72 -15.17 -6.43 4.12
C ASN A 72 -15.49 -5.33 3.09
N LYS A 73 -16.74 -5.28 2.66
CA LYS A 73 -17.23 -4.31 1.66
C LYS A 73 -17.00 -2.85 2.09
N ARG A 74 -17.11 -2.55 3.38
CA ARG A 74 -16.87 -1.20 3.92
C ARG A 74 -15.42 -0.76 3.70
N MET A 75 -14.44 -1.65 3.82
CA MET A 75 -13.03 -1.33 3.55
C MET A 75 -12.80 -0.99 2.08
N ILE A 76 -13.48 -1.69 1.15
CA ILE A 76 -13.39 -1.37 -0.28
C ILE A 76 -13.88 0.06 -0.53
N TYR A 77 -15.08 0.40 -0.06
CA TYR A 77 -15.60 1.77 -0.22
C TYR A 77 -14.76 2.80 0.54
N HIS A 78 -14.17 2.44 1.67
CA HIS A 78 -13.27 3.34 2.40
C HIS A 78 -12.01 3.69 1.58
N TYR A 79 -11.40 2.72 0.90
CA TYR A 79 -10.17 2.95 0.14
C TYR A 79 -10.40 3.49 -1.27
N PHE A 80 -11.52 3.12 -1.90
CA PHE A 80 -11.74 3.35 -3.34
C PHE A 80 -13.00 4.17 -3.64
N GLY A 81 -13.83 4.47 -2.64
CA GLY A 81 -15.04 5.28 -2.77
C GLY A 81 -16.21 4.55 -3.42
N SER A 82 -15.98 3.92 -4.58
CA SER A 82 -17.00 3.21 -5.37
C SER A 82 -16.41 1.99 -6.09
N LYS A 83 -17.27 1.20 -6.73
CA LYS A 83 -16.84 0.10 -7.62
C LYS A 83 -16.09 0.65 -8.84
N ASP A 84 -16.56 1.77 -9.38
CA ASP A 84 -15.93 2.45 -10.52
C ASP A 84 -14.58 3.04 -10.13
N GLY A 85 -14.46 3.60 -8.91
CA GLY A 85 -13.18 4.09 -8.38
C GLY A 85 -12.17 2.95 -8.18
N LEU A 86 -12.62 1.79 -7.69
CA LEU A 86 -11.78 0.60 -7.61
C LEU A 86 -11.34 0.12 -9.00
N PHE A 87 -12.26 0.07 -9.97
CA PHE A 87 -11.95 -0.29 -11.35
C PHE A 87 -10.95 0.66 -11.99
N GLN A 88 -11.15 1.97 -11.83
CA GLN A 88 -10.25 3.01 -12.30
C GLN A 88 -8.84 2.79 -11.75
N THR A 89 -8.69 2.58 -10.44
CA THR A 89 -7.37 2.32 -9.83
C THR A 89 -6.73 1.04 -10.39
N VAL A 90 -7.51 -0.02 -10.64
CA VAL A 90 -7.00 -1.25 -11.24
C VAL A 90 -6.45 -1.00 -12.64
N VAL A 91 -7.18 -0.28 -13.48
CA VAL A 91 -6.76 0.04 -14.86
C VAL A 91 -5.55 0.97 -14.87
N GLU A 92 -5.52 1.97 -13.99
CA GLU A 92 -4.37 2.88 -13.84
C GLU A 92 -3.10 2.13 -13.44
N ASN A 93 -3.19 1.23 -12.45
CA ASN A 93 -2.06 0.42 -12.03
C ASN A 93 -1.56 -0.48 -13.16
N ALA A 94 -2.50 -1.11 -13.88
CA ALA A 94 -2.17 -1.93 -15.04
C ALA A 94 -1.41 -1.11 -16.09
N TYR A 95 -1.88 0.10 -16.41
CA TYR A 95 -1.18 0.99 -17.34
C TYR A 95 0.21 1.40 -16.86
N LEU A 96 0.37 1.69 -15.57
CA LEU A 96 1.68 2.01 -14.99
C LEU A 96 2.65 0.82 -15.05
N ASP A 97 2.17 -0.41 -14.86
CA ASP A 97 3.01 -1.60 -14.89
C ASP A 97 3.65 -1.82 -16.28
N ILE A 98 2.87 -1.73 -17.35
CA ILE A 98 3.40 -1.89 -18.72
C ILE A 98 4.36 -0.75 -19.08
N ARG A 99 4.03 0.51 -18.73
CA ARG A 99 4.92 1.66 -18.96
C ARG A 99 6.25 1.54 -18.22
N THR A 100 6.20 1.12 -16.97
CA THR A 100 7.40 0.88 -16.16
C THR A 100 8.27 -0.23 -16.76
N ALA A 101 7.64 -1.24 -17.35
CA ALA A 101 8.36 -2.33 -18.00
C ALA A 101 8.92 -1.94 -19.38
N GLU A 102 8.21 -1.11 -20.16
CA GLU A 102 8.68 -0.51 -21.43
C GLU A 102 9.92 0.36 -21.22
N GLN A 103 9.97 1.17 -20.15
CA GLN A 103 11.12 2.03 -19.84
C GLN A 103 12.43 1.24 -19.66
N LYS A 104 12.35 -0.03 -19.25
CA LYS A 104 13.51 -0.91 -19.05
C LYS A 104 14.04 -1.51 -20.36
N LEU A 105 13.41 -1.20 -21.50
CA LEU A 105 13.84 -1.68 -22.81
C LEU A 105 14.98 -0.86 -23.40
N HIS A 106 15.26 0.35 -22.86
CA HIS A 106 16.33 1.22 -23.34
C HIS A 106 16.26 1.47 -24.86
N LEU A 107 15.07 1.78 -25.36
CA LEU A 107 14.79 1.87 -26.79
C LEU A 107 15.59 2.98 -27.50
N ASP A 108 15.96 4.03 -26.77
CA ASP A 108 16.75 5.15 -27.28
C ASP A 108 18.20 4.77 -27.62
N ASP A 109 18.68 3.63 -27.10
CA ASP A 109 20.03 3.11 -27.34
C ASP A 109 20.09 2.19 -28.58
N LEU A 110 18.97 2.02 -29.29
CA LEU A 110 18.83 1.11 -30.43
C LEU A 110 18.57 1.87 -31.73
N GLU A 111 18.93 1.24 -32.85
CA GLU A 111 18.51 1.73 -34.16
C GLU A 111 16.96 1.72 -34.26
N PRO A 112 16.32 2.70 -34.94
CA PRO A 112 14.87 2.86 -34.91
C PRO A 112 14.07 1.61 -35.30
N ARG A 113 14.58 0.81 -36.24
CA ARG A 113 13.97 -0.46 -36.64
C ARG A 113 14.01 -1.49 -35.51
N ASP A 114 15.15 -1.61 -34.84
CA ASP A 114 15.36 -2.59 -33.77
C ASP A 114 14.60 -2.18 -32.51
N ALA A 115 14.52 -0.89 -32.23
CA ALA A 115 13.67 -0.33 -31.17
C ALA A 115 12.19 -0.70 -31.38
N LEU A 116 11.67 -0.52 -32.60
CA LEU A 116 10.29 -0.88 -32.94
C LEU A 116 10.04 -2.39 -32.84
N GLU A 117 10.97 -3.22 -33.32
CA GLU A 117 10.84 -4.67 -33.18
C GLU A 117 10.82 -5.08 -31.70
N ARG A 118 11.73 -4.52 -30.90
CA ARG A 118 11.84 -4.79 -29.47
C ARG A 118 10.58 -4.40 -28.72
N LEU A 119 10.04 -3.21 -29.01
CA LEU A 119 8.80 -2.71 -28.43
C LEU A 119 7.62 -3.62 -28.77
N VAL A 120 7.37 -3.89 -30.06
CA VAL A 120 6.23 -4.71 -30.49
C VAL A 120 6.30 -6.13 -29.89
N ARG A 121 7.50 -6.73 -29.90
CA ARG A 121 7.72 -8.06 -29.31
C ARG A 121 7.48 -8.06 -27.80
N PHE A 122 7.96 -7.02 -27.11
CA PHE A 122 7.72 -6.85 -25.68
C PHE A 122 6.23 -6.69 -25.37
N THR A 123 5.54 -5.79 -26.05
CA THR A 123 4.11 -5.51 -25.86
C THR A 123 3.29 -6.77 -26.06
N TRP A 124 3.55 -7.53 -27.13
CA TRP A 124 2.85 -8.80 -27.38
C TRP A 124 3.11 -9.84 -26.29
N GLN A 125 4.37 -10.02 -25.87
CA GLN A 125 4.71 -10.94 -24.79
C GLN A 125 4.11 -10.53 -23.44
N TYR A 126 4.02 -9.22 -23.19
CA TYR A 126 3.43 -8.69 -21.97
C TYR A 126 1.93 -9.00 -21.92
N TYR A 127 1.20 -8.78 -23.01
CA TYR A 127 -0.22 -9.12 -23.10
C TYR A 127 -0.48 -10.62 -22.98
N LEU A 128 0.35 -11.48 -23.58
CA LEU A 128 0.20 -12.93 -23.44
C LEU A 128 0.42 -13.42 -21.99
N LYS A 129 1.27 -12.73 -21.23
CA LYS A 129 1.53 -13.05 -19.81
C LYS A 129 0.50 -12.45 -18.86
N ASN A 130 -0.21 -11.41 -19.29
CA ASN A 130 -1.19 -10.67 -18.50
C ASN A 130 -2.52 -10.58 -19.28
N PRO A 131 -3.22 -11.72 -19.49
CA PRO A 131 -4.45 -11.77 -20.29
C PRO A 131 -5.58 -10.87 -19.73
N GLU A 132 -5.48 -10.46 -18.47
CA GLU A 132 -6.38 -9.49 -17.84
C GLU A 132 -6.47 -8.11 -18.51
N PHE A 133 -5.59 -7.79 -19.46
CA PHE A 133 -5.59 -6.50 -20.17
C PHE A 133 -6.51 -6.43 -21.39
N ILE A 134 -6.92 -7.56 -21.97
CA ILE A 134 -7.56 -7.60 -23.30
C ILE A 134 -9.06 -7.98 -23.22
N THR A 135 -9.59 -8.25 -22.03
CA THR A 135 -10.95 -8.80 -21.85
C THR A 135 -11.78 -7.96 -20.89
#